data_AF-A0A950Z382-F1
#
_entry.id   AF-A0A950Z382-F1
#
_cell.length_a   1.000
_cell.length_b   1.000
_cell.length_c   1.000
_cell.angle_alpha   90.00
_cell.angle_beta   90.00
_cell.angle_gamma   90.00
#
_symmetry.space_group_name_H-M   'P 1'
#
loop_
_entity.id
_entity.type
_entity.pdbx_description
1 polymer ?
#
loop_
_entity_poly.entity_id
_entity_poly.type
_entity_poly.pdbx_seq_one_letter_code
_entity_poly.pdbx_strand_id
1 'polypeptide(L)'
;PLVRRIGLPWSRQLVLRTLASVGSTLLAADSALRNGIAGTLAGGTHHAYRAEGSGFCVFNDLAIAIEVLRSRALIRRAAVIDLDVHQGDGTAAIFANDADTFTLSLHGARNFPFRKQKGVLDIELQDETSDEEYLAALEPALQPIWTFRPDLVLFQSGVDALATDRLGRLALTLHGLGIRDRLVIEGARSAGIPLAITLGGGYSDPIEATVVAHAQTFQTAADIFCCDKSF
;
A
#
# COMPACT_ATOMS: atom_id res chain seq x y z
N PRO A 1 -3.90 3.98 27.31
CA PRO A 1 -2.62 4.61 26.91
C PRO A 1 -2.23 4.20 25.48
N LEU A 2 -1.78 5.15 24.67
CA LEU A 2 -1.45 5.04 23.23
C LEU A 2 -0.70 3.75 22.82
N VAL A 3 0.21 3.26 23.67
CA VAL A 3 0.96 2.01 23.48
C VAL A 3 0.06 0.79 23.21
N ARG A 4 -1.13 0.71 23.85
CA ARG A 4 -2.09 -0.38 23.63
C ARG A 4 -2.76 -0.33 22.24
N ARG A 5 -2.92 0.85 21.62
CA ARG A 5 -3.53 0.99 20.29
C ARG A 5 -2.54 0.67 19.18
N ILE A 6 -1.28 1.09 19.34
CA ILE A 6 -0.20 0.74 18.42
C ILE A 6 0.11 -0.76 18.50
N GLY A 7 0.03 -1.37 19.68
CA GLY A 7 0.31 -2.81 19.84
C GLY A 7 1.80 -3.17 19.81
N LEU A 8 2.70 -2.18 19.85
CA LEU A 8 4.15 -2.36 19.92
C LEU A 8 4.71 -1.80 21.23
N PRO A 9 5.63 -2.49 21.91
CA PRO A 9 6.26 -1.99 23.12
C PRO A 9 7.17 -0.80 22.81
N TRP A 10 7.16 0.22 23.66
CA TRP A 10 8.06 1.35 23.52
C TRP A 10 9.52 0.91 23.68
N SER A 11 10.38 1.34 22.74
CA SER A 11 11.83 1.18 22.79
C SER A 11 12.51 2.23 21.91
N ARG A 12 13.81 2.48 22.10
CA ARG A 12 14.58 3.34 21.18
C ARG A 12 14.67 2.74 19.78
N GLN A 13 14.73 1.41 19.70
CA GLN A 13 14.74 0.67 18.44
C GLN A 13 13.44 0.89 17.65
N LEU A 14 12.29 0.92 18.33
CA LEU A 14 11.01 1.24 17.69
C LEU A 14 11.06 2.65 17.06
N VAL A 15 11.57 3.65 17.79
CA VAL A 15 11.71 5.02 17.25
C VAL A 15 12.60 5.03 16.01
N LEU A 16 13.78 4.39 16.06
CA LEU A 16 14.70 4.34 14.92
C LEU A 16 14.08 3.63 13.71
N ARG A 17 13.44 2.47 13.92
CA ARG A 17 12.70 1.74 12.87
C ARG A 17 11.64 2.65 12.24
N THR A 18 10.82 3.30 13.06
CA THR A 18 9.73 4.16 12.60
C THR A 18 10.26 5.32 11.75
N LEU A 19 11.30 6.03 12.20
CA LEU A 19 11.89 7.12 11.44
C LEU A 19 12.53 6.65 10.13
N ALA A 20 13.23 5.50 10.16
CA ALA A 20 13.82 4.91 8.95
C ALA A 20 12.75 4.51 7.93
N SER A 21 11.65 3.90 8.38
CA SER A 21 10.51 3.51 7.54
C SER A 21 9.83 4.72 6.88
N VAL A 22 9.59 5.80 7.64
CA VAL A 22 9.02 7.03 7.09
C VAL A 22 9.98 7.67 6.07
N GLY A 23 11.27 7.73 6.40
CA GLY A 23 12.29 8.28 5.51
C GLY A 23 12.43 7.46 4.22
N SER A 24 12.34 6.14 4.29
CA SER A 24 12.48 5.28 3.12
C SER A 24 11.29 5.38 2.17
N THR A 25 10.06 5.49 2.69
CA THR A 25 8.86 5.75 1.88
C THR A 25 8.94 7.11 1.17
N LEU A 26 9.38 8.16 1.86
CA LEU A 26 9.59 9.48 1.24
C LEU A 26 10.66 9.43 0.14
N LEU A 27 11.79 8.75 0.37
CA LEU A 27 12.86 8.61 -0.62
C LEU A 27 12.41 7.78 -1.83
N ALA A 28 11.62 6.72 -1.62
CA ALA A 28 11.02 5.95 -2.70
C ALA A 28 10.07 6.82 -3.53
N ALA A 29 9.17 7.57 -2.89
CA ALA A 29 8.25 8.49 -3.56
C ALA A 29 8.99 9.55 -4.40
N ASP A 30 9.99 10.21 -3.82
CA ASP A 30 10.84 11.20 -4.51
C ASP A 30 11.65 10.58 -5.67
N SER A 31 12.12 9.34 -5.50
CA SER A 31 12.83 8.59 -6.56
C SER A 31 11.90 8.19 -7.71
N ALA A 32 10.67 7.74 -7.40
CA ALA A 32 9.68 7.37 -8.40
C ALA A 32 9.35 8.54 -9.32
N LEU A 33 9.20 9.76 -8.79
CA LEU A 33 8.97 10.96 -9.60
C LEU A 33 10.05 11.21 -10.65
N ARG A 34 11.31 10.82 -10.39
CA ARG A 34 12.43 10.98 -11.31
C ARG A 34 12.60 9.81 -12.28
N ASN A 35 12.30 8.60 -11.81
CA ASN A 35 12.66 7.36 -12.50
C ASN A 35 11.44 6.60 -13.06
N GLY A 36 10.22 7.09 -12.83
CA GLY A 36 8.97 6.42 -13.14
C GLY A 36 8.57 5.34 -12.11
N ILE A 37 9.53 4.67 -11.48
CA ILE A 37 9.26 3.68 -10.43
C ILE A 37 10.35 3.67 -9.36
N ALA A 38 9.97 3.40 -8.12
CA ALA A 38 10.88 3.07 -7.03
C ALA A 38 10.13 2.26 -5.96
N GLY A 39 10.84 1.77 -4.95
CA GLY A 39 10.19 1.17 -3.80
C GLY A 39 11.09 1.06 -2.58
N THR A 40 10.50 0.64 -1.48
CA THR A 40 11.18 0.46 -0.19
C THR A 40 10.83 -0.90 0.40
N LEU A 41 11.82 -1.54 1.05
CA LEU A 41 11.65 -2.80 1.78
C LEU A 41 11.09 -2.59 3.20
N ALA A 42 10.29 -1.54 3.38
CA ALA A 42 9.63 -1.16 4.62
C ALA A 42 8.36 -0.36 4.28
N GLY A 43 7.79 0.31 5.27
CA GLY A 43 6.68 1.24 5.07
C GLY A 43 5.33 0.59 4.83
N GLY A 44 4.37 1.40 4.41
CA GLY A 44 2.97 1.02 4.28
C GLY A 44 2.24 1.07 5.63
N THR A 45 2.55 2.06 6.46
CA THR A 45 2.01 2.17 7.82
C THR A 45 0.67 2.91 7.84
N HIS A 46 -0.31 2.32 7.16
CA HIS A 46 -1.60 2.94 6.81
C HIS A 46 -2.60 3.16 7.97
N HIS A 47 -2.39 2.54 9.13
CA HIS A 47 -3.32 2.61 10.27
C HIS A 47 -3.11 3.82 11.18
N ALA A 48 -2.01 4.54 11.04
CA ALA A 48 -1.76 5.73 11.85
C ALA A 48 -2.65 6.89 11.38
N TYR A 49 -3.33 7.52 12.33
CA TYR A 49 -4.17 8.70 12.14
C TYR A 49 -3.37 9.98 12.41
N ARG A 50 -3.97 11.14 12.07
CA ARG A 50 -3.38 12.47 12.31
C ARG A 50 -2.94 12.70 13.77
N ALA A 51 -3.69 12.19 14.73
CA ALA A 51 -3.47 12.44 16.16
C ALA A 51 -3.02 11.20 16.96
N GLU A 52 -2.91 10.03 16.31
CA GLU A 52 -2.62 8.77 17.03
C GLU A 52 -2.11 7.65 16.12
N GLY A 53 -1.28 6.76 16.70
CA GLY A 53 -0.90 5.50 16.07
C GLY A 53 -1.88 4.37 16.40
N SER A 54 -1.97 3.37 15.51
CA SER A 54 -2.87 2.22 15.59
C SER A 54 -2.33 1.05 14.77
N GLY A 55 -2.70 -0.20 15.07
CA GLY A 55 -2.44 -1.35 14.19
C GLY A 55 -0.98 -1.48 13.75
N PHE A 56 -0.04 -1.47 14.70
CA PHE A 56 1.41 -1.51 14.45
C PHE A 56 2.01 -0.29 13.73
N CYS A 57 1.20 0.71 13.41
CA CYS A 57 1.59 1.94 12.73
C CYS A 57 1.75 3.09 13.73
N VAL A 58 2.95 3.67 13.81
CA VAL A 58 3.26 4.82 14.68
C VAL A 58 2.97 6.14 13.96
N PHE A 59 3.46 6.27 12.73
CA PHE A 59 3.19 7.38 11.83
C PHE A 59 2.67 6.84 10.51
N ASN A 60 1.89 7.63 9.78
CA ASN A 60 1.40 7.26 8.46
C ASN A 60 2.42 7.73 7.42
N ASP A 61 3.29 6.83 6.99
CA ASP A 61 4.38 7.15 6.08
C ASP A 61 3.89 7.52 4.68
N LEU A 62 2.79 6.92 4.21
CA LEU A 62 2.12 7.26 2.95
C LEU A 62 1.65 8.71 2.97
N ALA A 63 0.91 9.10 4.02
CA ALA A 63 0.42 10.45 4.18
C ALA A 63 1.56 11.48 4.33
N ILE A 64 2.60 11.13 5.09
CA ILE A 64 3.79 11.98 5.25
C ILE A 64 4.49 12.18 3.90
N ALA A 65 4.65 11.14 3.10
CA ALA A 65 5.29 11.26 1.79
C ALA A 65 4.51 12.21 0.86
N ILE A 66 3.17 12.07 0.80
CA ILE A 66 2.30 12.95 0.01
C ILE A 66 2.45 14.41 0.45
N GLU A 67 2.28 14.68 1.75
CA GLU A 67 2.31 16.04 2.29
C GLU A 67 3.68 16.70 2.16
N VAL A 68 4.77 15.94 2.34
CA VAL A 68 6.13 16.46 2.14
C VAL A 68 6.37 16.80 0.66
N LEU A 69 5.97 15.93 -0.28
CA LEU A 69 6.17 16.21 -1.71
C LEU A 69 5.31 17.40 -2.18
N ARG A 70 4.08 17.54 -1.66
CA ARG A 70 3.24 18.72 -1.89
C ARG A 70 3.86 19.99 -1.32
N SER A 71 4.41 19.94 -0.11
CA SER A 71 5.07 21.11 0.50
C SER A 71 6.28 21.59 -0.30
N ARG A 72 6.87 20.70 -1.10
CA ARG A 72 7.98 20.99 -2.04
C ARG A 72 7.50 21.35 -3.46
N ALA A 73 6.19 21.42 -3.68
CA ALA A 73 5.55 21.64 -4.97
C ALA A 73 5.97 20.61 -6.06
N LEU A 74 6.33 19.39 -5.65
CA LEU A 74 6.73 18.31 -6.58
C LEU A 74 5.52 17.53 -7.11
N ILE A 75 4.42 17.51 -6.36
CA ILE A 75 3.13 16.93 -6.76
C ILE A 75 2.00 17.84 -6.29
N ARG A 76 0.85 17.74 -6.96
CA ARG A 76 -0.42 18.30 -6.50
C ARG A 76 -1.37 17.16 -6.12
N ARG A 77 -1.57 16.22 -7.03
CA ARG A 77 -2.46 15.07 -6.85
C ARG A 77 -1.69 13.80 -6.54
N ALA A 78 -2.18 13.03 -5.59
CA ALA A 78 -1.65 11.71 -5.25
C ALA A 78 -2.75 10.65 -5.28
N ALA A 79 -2.37 9.41 -5.55
CA ALA A 79 -3.23 8.27 -5.27
C ALA A 79 -2.53 7.29 -4.33
N VAL A 80 -3.30 6.70 -3.41
CA VAL A 80 -2.88 5.56 -2.61
C VAL A 80 -3.67 4.35 -3.08
N ILE A 81 -2.96 3.34 -3.58
CA ILE A 81 -3.51 2.02 -3.87
C ILE A 81 -3.11 1.13 -2.71
N ASP A 82 -4.06 0.88 -1.81
CA ASP A 82 -3.87 0.10 -0.60
C ASP A 82 -4.46 -1.30 -0.79
N LEU A 83 -3.58 -2.29 -0.98
CA LEU A 83 -3.93 -3.69 -1.16
C LEU A 83 -3.44 -4.55 0.02
N ASP A 84 -3.29 -3.95 1.20
CA ASP A 84 -3.25 -4.69 2.46
C ASP A 84 -4.59 -5.40 2.70
N VAL A 85 -4.57 -6.52 3.41
CA VAL A 85 -5.83 -7.18 3.80
C VAL A 85 -6.63 -6.34 4.81
N HIS A 86 -5.98 -5.43 5.53
CA HIS A 86 -6.62 -4.49 6.46
C HIS A 86 -6.98 -3.19 5.75
N GLN A 87 -8.07 -2.53 6.17
CA GLN A 87 -8.36 -1.22 5.60
C GLN A 87 -7.34 -0.19 6.11
N GLY A 88 -6.76 0.60 5.20
CA GLY A 88 -5.96 1.80 5.51
C GLY A 88 -6.78 2.95 6.11
N ASP A 89 -7.39 2.71 7.26
CA ASP A 89 -8.26 3.62 7.99
C ASP A 89 -7.60 4.94 8.37
N GLY A 90 -6.34 4.90 8.80
CA GLY A 90 -5.55 6.10 9.08
C GLY A 90 -5.40 6.96 7.83
N THR A 91 -5.04 6.34 6.70
CA THR A 91 -4.90 7.02 5.40
C THR A 91 -6.24 7.64 4.94
N ALA A 92 -7.32 6.84 4.96
CA ALA A 92 -8.66 7.31 4.60
C ALA A 92 -9.10 8.50 5.47
N ALA A 93 -8.91 8.42 6.79
CA ALA A 93 -9.29 9.48 7.70
C ALA A 93 -8.44 10.76 7.54
N ILE A 94 -7.15 10.63 7.25
CA ILE A 94 -6.26 11.79 7.05
C ILE A 94 -6.70 12.61 5.83
N PHE A 95 -7.14 11.94 4.76
CA PHE A 95 -7.47 12.53 3.46
C PHE A 95 -8.98 12.67 3.18
N ALA A 96 -9.85 12.45 4.18
CA ALA A 96 -11.30 12.44 4.00
C ALA A 96 -11.91 13.71 3.36
N ASN A 97 -11.23 14.86 3.49
CA ASN A 97 -11.64 16.15 2.91
C ASN A 97 -10.64 16.70 1.89
N ASP A 98 -9.82 15.84 1.30
CA ASP A 98 -8.80 16.21 0.33
C ASP A 98 -9.17 15.71 -1.07
N ALA A 99 -9.68 16.62 -1.91
CA ALA A 99 -10.06 16.32 -3.29
C ALA A 99 -8.86 16.01 -4.21
N ASP A 100 -7.63 16.30 -3.76
CA ASP A 100 -6.41 16.04 -4.50
C ASP A 100 -5.74 14.72 -4.09
N THR A 101 -6.34 13.93 -3.21
CA THR A 101 -5.89 12.58 -2.88
C THR A 101 -6.96 11.53 -3.19
N PHE A 102 -6.62 10.55 -4.03
CA PHE A 102 -7.48 9.40 -4.29
C PHE A 102 -7.02 8.20 -3.44
N THR A 103 -7.88 7.69 -2.56
CA THR A 103 -7.59 6.47 -1.80
C THR A 103 -8.42 5.31 -2.33
N LEU A 104 -7.75 4.27 -2.81
CA LEU A 104 -8.34 2.95 -3.07
C LEU A 104 -7.93 1.99 -1.97
N SER A 105 -8.87 1.27 -1.38
CA SER A 105 -8.58 0.14 -0.50
C SER A 105 -9.42 -1.09 -0.89
N LEU A 106 -8.75 -2.20 -1.16
CA LEU A 106 -9.37 -3.53 -1.24
C LEU A 106 -8.97 -4.31 0.00
N HIS A 107 -9.91 -4.61 0.88
CA HIS A 107 -9.61 -5.19 2.19
C HIS A 107 -10.65 -6.21 2.63
N GLY A 108 -10.29 -7.07 3.59
CA GLY A 108 -11.23 -8.00 4.20
C GLY A 108 -12.31 -7.26 4.99
N ALA A 109 -13.58 -7.53 4.67
CA ALA A 109 -14.74 -6.93 5.32
C ALA A 109 -14.70 -7.12 6.85
N ARG A 110 -14.22 -8.29 7.28
CA ARG A 110 -14.13 -8.68 8.69
C ARG A 110 -12.72 -8.58 9.27
N ASN A 111 -11.73 -8.10 8.52
CA ASN A 111 -10.40 -7.78 9.02
C ASN A 111 -10.43 -6.50 9.87
N PHE A 112 -9.41 -6.32 10.70
CA PHE A 112 -9.18 -5.04 11.37
C PHE A 112 -9.02 -3.91 10.30
N PRO A 113 -9.47 -2.68 10.59
CA PRO A 113 -10.32 -2.27 11.71
C PRO A 113 -11.76 -2.75 11.54
N PHE A 114 -12.44 -3.03 12.66
CA PHE A 114 -13.86 -3.42 12.64
C PHE A 114 -14.82 -2.25 12.38
N ARG A 115 -14.34 -1.01 12.53
CA ARG A 115 -15.06 0.19 12.14
C ARG A 115 -14.32 0.82 10.99
N LYS A 116 -14.81 0.55 9.77
CA LYS A 116 -14.21 1.09 8.56
C LYS A 116 -14.33 2.62 8.52
N GLN A 117 -13.35 3.26 7.91
CA GLN A 117 -13.41 4.66 7.52
C GLN A 117 -13.93 4.77 6.09
N LYS A 118 -14.34 5.98 5.71
CA LYS A 118 -14.76 6.25 4.34
C LYS A 118 -13.62 6.92 3.59
N GLY A 119 -12.98 6.17 2.70
CA GLY A 119 -12.09 6.67 1.67
C GLY A 119 -12.85 7.07 0.41
N VAL A 120 -12.10 7.30 -0.68
CA VAL A 120 -12.66 7.60 -2.00
C VAL A 120 -13.29 6.36 -2.64
N LEU A 121 -12.58 5.22 -2.62
CA LEU A 121 -13.09 3.95 -3.10
C LEU A 121 -12.65 2.82 -2.15
N ASP A 122 -13.62 2.25 -1.44
CA ASP A 122 -13.44 1.14 -0.51
C ASP A 122 -14.18 -0.09 -1.04
N ILE A 123 -13.49 -1.22 -1.14
CA ILE A 123 -14.04 -2.49 -1.57
C ILE A 123 -13.82 -3.52 -0.46
N GLU A 124 -14.93 -3.94 0.14
CA GLU A 124 -14.95 -4.97 1.17
C GLU A 124 -15.05 -6.36 0.53
N LEU A 125 -14.06 -7.20 0.78
CA LEU A 125 -13.98 -8.57 0.30
C LEU A 125 -14.42 -9.55 1.41
N GLN A 126 -15.12 -10.61 1.03
CA GLN A 126 -15.57 -11.62 1.99
C GLN A 126 -14.39 -12.49 2.43
N ASP A 127 -14.54 -13.13 3.60
CA ASP A 127 -13.58 -14.15 4.04
C ASP A 127 -13.40 -15.21 2.94
N GLU A 128 -12.19 -15.73 2.80
CA GLU A 128 -11.82 -16.77 1.84
C GLU A 128 -11.96 -16.37 0.36
N THR A 129 -12.06 -15.07 0.05
CA THR A 129 -12.04 -14.56 -1.34
C THR A 129 -10.86 -15.15 -2.11
N SER A 130 -11.16 -15.74 -3.26
CA SER A 130 -10.21 -16.38 -4.16
C SER A 130 -9.46 -15.39 -5.07
N ASP A 131 -8.44 -15.86 -5.78
CA ASP A 131 -7.71 -15.06 -6.77
C ASP A 131 -8.66 -14.46 -7.83
N GLU A 132 -9.58 -15.25 -8.37
CA GLU A 132 -10.50 -14.81 -9.43
C GLU A 132 -11.43 -13.68 -8.93
N GLU A 133 -12.04 -13.85 -7.76
CA GLU A 133 -12.93 -12.86 -7.16
C GLU A 133 -12.18 -11.58 -6.79
N TYR A 134 -10.97 -11.71 -6.24
CA TYR A 134 -10.13 -10.56 -5.90
C TYR A 134 -9.76 -9.75 -7.14
N LEU A 135 -9.29 -10.43 -8.19
CA LEU A 135 -8.84 -9.77 -9.42
C LEU A 135 -10.02 -9.14 -10.19
N ALA A 136 -11.17 -9.81 -10.21
CA ALA A 136 -12.40 -9.27 -10.79
C ALA A 136 -12.89 -8.00 -10.07
N ALA A 137 -12.63 -7.87 -8.78
CA ALA A 137 -12.90 -6.65 -8.02
C ALA A 137 -11.84 -5.56 -8.26
N LEU A 138 -10.56 -5.93 -8.32
CA LEU A 138 -9.44 -5.01 -8.46
C LEU A 138 -9.41 -4.30 -9.82
N GLU A 139 -9.51 -5.05 -10.91
CA GLU A 139 -9.31 -4.51 -12.26
C GLU A 139 -10.20 -3.29 -12.58
N PRO A 140 -11.53 -3.32 -12.35
CA PRO A 140 -12.37 -2.14 -12.53
C PRO A 140 -12.09 -1.04 -11.48
N ALA A 141 -11.66 -1.40 -10.27
CA ALA A 141 -11.37 -0.44 -9.20
C ALA A 141 -10.12 0.42 -9.48
N LEU A 142 -9.22 -0.06 -10.33
CA LEU A 142 -8.04 0.71 -10.76
C LEU A 142 -8.39 1.82 -11.76
N GLN A 143 -9.44 1.66 -12.58
CA GLN A 143 -9.76 2.59 -13.67
C GLN A 143 -10.04 4.04 -13.23
N PRO A 144 -10.76 4.29 -12.12
CA PRO A 144 -10.95 5.64 -11.61
C PRO A 144 -9.65 6.36 -11.24
N ILE A 145 -8.61 5.64 -10.81
CA ILE A 145 -7.31 6.24 -10.46
C ILE A 145 -6.62 6.77 -11.71
N TRP A 146 -6.65 6.01 -12.80
CA TRP A 146 -6.06 6.43 -14.08
C TRP A 146 -6.81 7.64 -14.65
N THR A 147 -8.13 7.68 -14.47
CA THR A 147 -8.95 8.86 -14.83
C THR A 147 -8.64 10.06 -13.94
N PHE A 148 -8.41 9.83 -12.64
CA PHE A 148 -8.00 10.86 -11.69
C PHE A 148 -6.67 11.50 -12.07
N ARG A 149 -5.76 10.77 -12.75
CA ARG A 149 -4.44 11.23 -13.20
C ARG A 149 -3.59 11.84 -12.07
N PRO A 150 -3.31 11.09 -10.99
CA PRO A 150 -2.41 11.56 -9.95
C PRO A 150 -1.00 11.81 -10.51
N ASP A 151 -0.24 12.69 -9.87
CA ASP A 151 1.16 12.94 -10.21
C ASP A 151 2.08 11.83 -9.63
N LEU A 152 1.59 11.09 -8.64
CA LEU A 152 2.27 9.97 -8.00
C LEU A 152 1.23 8.96 -7.48
N VAL A 153 1.51 7.67 -7.66
CA VAL A 153 0.83 6.57 -6.97
C VAL A 153 1.76 6.02 -5.89
N LEU A 154 1.25 5.95 -4.66
CA LEU A 154 1.81 5.12 -3.60
C LEU A 154 1.08 3.78 -3.62
N PHE A 155 1.79 2.72 -3.99
CA PHE A 155 1.26 1.36 -3.98
C PHE A 155 1.71 0.66 -2.71
N GLN A 156 0.76 0.38 -1.82
CA GLN A 156 0.99 -0.43 -0.65
C GLN A 156 0.66 -1.88 -0.97
N SER A 157 1.70 -2.65 -1.23
CA SER A 157 1.62 -4.02 -1.75
C SER A 157 1.64 -5.04 -0.60
N GLY A 158 0.70 -4.90 0.35
CA GLY A 158 0.56 -5.84 1.47
C GLY A 158 0.42 -7.27 0.94
N VAL A 159 1.08 -8.24 1.58
CA VAL A 159 1.01 -9.66 1.17
C VAL A 159 0.23 -10.51 2.17
N ASP A 160 -0.36 -9.87 3.18
CA ASP A 160 -1.22 -10.52 4.18
C ASP A 160 -2.60 -10.91 3.68
N ALA A 161 -2.88 -10.70 2.39
CA ALA A 161 -4.00 -11.33 1.69
C ALA A 161 -3.76 -12.82 1.34
N LEU A 162 -2.53 -13.32 1.49
CA LEU A 162 -2.20 -14.73 1.27
C LEU A 162 -3.05 -15.65 2.15
N ALA A 163 -3.46 -16.79 1.61
CA ALA A 163 -4.15 -17.85 2.36
C ALA A 163 -3.35 -18.39 3.56
N THR A 164 -2.01 -18.26 3.51
CA THR A 164 -1.09 -18.68 4.58
C THR A 164 -0.88 -17.61 5.65
N ASP A 165 -1.43 -16.41 5.46
CA ASP A 165 -1.33 -15.30 6.42
C ASP A 165 -2.14 -15.56 7.69
N ARG A 166 -1.56 -15.21 8.84
CA ARG A 166 -2.21 -15.43 10.14
C ARG A 166 -3.15 -14.30 10.57
N LEU A 167 -2.96 -13.11 9.99
CA LEU A 167 -3.72 -11.90 10.31
C LEU A 167 -4.74 -11.59 9.20
N GLY A 168 -4.50 -12.06 7.98
CA GLY A 168 -5.45 -12.07 6.87
C GLY A 168 -6.58 -13.07 7.02
N ARG A 169 -7.66 -12.85 6.26
CA ARG A 169 -8.80 -13.77 6.15
C ARG A 169 -9.19 -14.06 4.71
N LEU A 170 -8.39 -13.62 3.74
CA LEU A 170 -8.57 -13.92 2.32
C LEU A 170 -7.78 -15.17 1.95
N ALA A 171 -7.99 -15.69 0.74
CA ALA A 171 -7.41 -16.95 0.29
C ALA A 171 -6.53 -16.80 -0.96
N LEU A 172 -5.83 -15.66 -1.11
CA LEU A 172 -5.03 -15.45 -2.31
C LEU A 172 -3.82 -16.39 -2.35
N THR A 173 -3.48 -16.81 -3.56
CA THR A 173 -2.25 -17.54 -3.81
C THR A 173 -1.12 -16.58 -4.17
N LEU A 174 0.13 -17.08 -4.12
CA LEU A 174 1.28 -16.35 -4.64
C LEU A 174 1.12 -16.00 -6.14
N HIS A 175 0.39 -16.81 -6.90
CA HIS A 175 0.10 -16.51 -8.30
C HIS A 175 -0.88 -15.34 -8.43
N GLY A 176 -1.97 -15.36 -7.65
CA GLY A 176 -2.94 -14.26 -7.59
C GLY A 176 -2.33 -12.94 -7.17
N LEU A 177 -1.47 -12.92 -6.15
CA LEU A 177 -0.71 -11.72 -5.76
C LEU A 177 0.21 -11.22 -6.88
N GLY A 178 0.87 -12.14 -7.60
CA GLY A 178 1.69 -11.77 -8.75
C GLY A 178 0.88 -11.08 -9.87
N ILE A 179 -0.32 -11.57 -10.17
CA ILE A 179 -1.22 -10.93 -11.15
C ILE A 179 -1.70 -9.59 -10.63
N ARG A 180 -2.11 -9.51 -9.36
CA ARG A 180 -2.52 -8.25 -8.70
C ARG A 180 -1.44 -7.18 -8.83
N ASP A 181 -0.21 -7.51 -8.47
CA ASP A 181 0.91 -6.57 -8.51
C ASP A 181 1.20 -6.12 -9.94
N ARG A 182 1.15 -7.06 -10.90
CA ARG A 182 1.29 -6.76 -12.32
C ARG A 182 0.22 -5.80 -12.82
N LEU A 183 -1.05 -6.00 -12.49
CA LEU A 183 -2.15 -5.11 -12.89
C LEU A 183 -1.93 -3.67 -12.41
N VAL A 184 -1.49 -3.48 -11.16
CA VAL A 184 -1.20 -2.16 -10.60
C VAL A 184 0.00 -1.52 -11.31
N ILE A 185 1.10 -2.26 -11.43
CA ILE A 185 2.36 -1.74 -11.96
C ILE A 185 2.25 -1.44 -13.46
N GLU A 186 1.66 -2.33 -14.26
CA GLU A 186 1.41 -2.11 -15.69
C GLU A 186 0.38 -1.00 -15.92
N GLY A 187 -0.65 -0.91 -15.08
CA GLY A 187 -1.65 0.16 -15.14
C GLY A 187 -1.02 1.55 -14.94
N ALA A 188 -0.22 1.71 -13.87
CA ALA A 188 0.49 2.96 -13.60
C ALA A 188 1.48 3.30 -14.73
N ARG A 189 2.26 2.31 -15.20
CA ARG A 189 3.19 2.48 -16.31
C ARG A 189 2.49 2.92 -17.60
N SER A 190 1.41 2.24 -17.97
CA SER A 190 0.64 2.53 -19.19
C SER A 190 -0.03 3.91 -19.14
N ALA A 191 -0.43 4.35 -17.95
CA ALA A 191 -0.96 5.69 -17.72
C ALA A 191 0.14 6.78 -17.64
N GLY A 192 1.42 6.41 -17.67
CA GLY A 192 2.55 7.34 -17.55
C GLY A 192 2.67 7.97 -16.16
N ILE A 193 2.20 7.28 -15.12
CA ILE A 193 2.14 7.79 -13.74
C ILE A 193 3.28 7.17 -12.91
N PRO A 194 4.11 8.00 -12.25
CA PRO A 194 5.11 7.51 -11.31
C PRO A 194 4.53 6.64 -10.19
N LEU A 195 5.22 5.55 -9.84
CA LEU A 195 4.78 4.57 -8.85
C LEU A 195 5.85 4.34 -7.77
N ALA A 196 5.49 4.48 -6.49
CA ALA A 196 6.34 4.09 -5.38
C ALA A 196 5.73 2.93 -4.58
N ILE A 197 6.48 1.84 -4.44
CA ILE A 197 6.06 0.61 -3.77
C ILE A 197 6.46 0.65 -2.28
N THR A 198 5.53 0.26 -1.41
CA THR A 198 5.76 0.02 0.03
C THR A 198 5.24 -1.35 0.42
N LEU A 199 5.83 -1.99 1.44
CA LEU A 199 5.51 -3.38 1.78
C LEU A 199 4.12 -3.55 2.41
N GLY A 200 3.78 -2.78 3.45
CA GLY A 200 2.57 -3.03 4.25
C GLY A 200 2.68 -4.28 5.13
N GLY A 201 1.57 -5.00 5.30
CA GLY A 201 1.48 -6.24 6.08
C GLY A 201 1.96 -7.50 5.37
N GLY A 202 2.22 -8.54 6.17
CA GLY A 202 2.71 -9.85 5.72
C GLY A 202 3.23 -10.66 6.91
N TYR A 203 2.52 -11.74 7.25
CA TYR A 203 2.65 -12.49 8.50
C TYR A 203 2.36 -13.98 8.33
N SER A 204 2.70 -14.55 7.17
CA SER A 204 2.46 -15.95 6.86
C SER A 204 3.17 -16.90 7.83
N ASP A 205 2.58 -18.07 8.04
CA ASP A 205 3.20 -19.20 8.73
C ASP A 205 3.28 -20.41 7.79
N PRO A 206 4.47 -20.78 7.30
CA PRO A 206 5.78 -20.25 7.66
C PRO A 206 6.10 -18.89 6.97
N ILE A 207 7.00 -18.09 7.56
CA ILE A 207 7.29 -16.69 7.16
C ILE A 207 7.88 -16.56 5.76
N GLU A 208 8.46 -17.64 5.24
CA GLU A 208 9.04 -17.74 3.91
C GLU A 208 8.04 -17.34 2.82
N ALA A 209 6.75 -17.64 3.00
CA ALA A 209 5.71 -17.24 2.04
C ALA A 209 5.58 -15.72 1.93
N THR A 210 5.64 -14.99 3.06
CA THR A 210 5.67 -13.53 3.08
C THR A 210 6.90 -12.97 2.37
N VAL A 211 8.08 -13.55 2.66
CA VAL A 211 9.34 -13.10 2.05
C VAL A 211 9.31 -13.28 0.53
N VAL A 212 8.83 -14.44 0.06
CA VAL A 212 8.70 -14.75 -1.37
C VAL A 212 7.70 -13.80 -2.04
N ALA A 213 6.54 -13.54 -1.42
CA ALA A 213 5.54 -12.65 -1.99
C ALA A 213 6.03 -11.20 -2.10
N HIS A 214 6.67 -10.66 -1.07
CA HIS A 214 7.26 -9.31 -1.18
C HIS A 214 8.37 -9.26 -2.24
N ALA A 215 9.23 -10.28 -2.31
CA ALA A 215 10.26 -10.34 -3.36
C ALA A 215 9.64 -10.37 -4.76
N GLN A 216 8.54 -11.10 -4.94
CA GLN A 216 7.80 -11.20 -6.20
C GLN A 216 7.28 -9.83 -6.67
N THR A 217 6.82 -8.95 -5.77
CA THR A 217 6.41 -7.58 -6.13
C THR A 217 7.55 -6.81 -6.81
N PHE A 218 8.75 -6.85 -6.24
CA PHE A 218 9.92 -6.14 -6.80
C PHE A 218 10.47 -6.81 -8.06
N GLN A 219 10.40 -8.14 -8.15
CA GLN A 219 10.72 -8.87 -9.38
C GLN A 219 9.76 -8.47 -10.51
N THR A 220 8.46 -8.41 -10.22
CA THR A 220 7.43 -7.95 -11.18
C THR A 220 7.70 -6.53 -11.64
N ALA A 221 8.02 -5.62 -10.72
CA ALA A 221 8.42 -4.25 -11.05
C ALA A 221 9.66 -4.22 -11.97
N ALA A 222 10.69 -5.00 -11.65
CA ALA A 222 11.90 -5.10 -12.46
C ALA A 222 11.61 -5.66 -13.85
N ASP A 223 10.78 -6.71 -13.96
CA ASP A 223 10.41 -7.29 -15.24
C ASP A 223 9.69 -6.28 -16.14
N ILE A 224 8.76 -5.49 -15.58
CA ILE A 224 7.97 -4.51 -16.34
C ILE A 224 8.82 -3.31 -16.78
N PHE A 225 9.75 -2.84 -15.95
CA PHE A 225 10.50 -1.60 -16.20
C PHE A 225 11.91 -1.82 -16.78
N CYS A 226 12.52 -2.99 -16.60
CA CYS A 226 13.89 -3.27 -17.05
C CYS A 226 13.95 -4.13 -18.32
N CYS A 227 12.91 -4.92 -18.63
CA CYS A 227 12.93 -5.80 -19.80
C CYS A 227 12.52 -5.12 -21.12
N ASP A 228 11.93 -3.92 -21.08
CA ASP A 228 11.71 -3.08 -22.26
C ASP A 228 12.98 -2.30 -22.68
N LYS A 229 14.09 -3.02 -22.84
CA LYS A 229 15.28 -2.51 -23.55
C LYS A 229 15.11 -2.72 -25.05
N SER A 230 14.12 -2.06 -25.63
CA SER A 230 14.11 -1.78 -27.07
C SER A 230 15.13 -0.66 -27.31
N PHE A 231 16.40 -1.03 -27.51
CA PHE A 231 17.41 -0.16 -28.14
C PHE A 231 17.19 -0.10 -29.65
#